data_AF-A0A7U6KLJ0-F1
#
_entry.id   AF-A0A7U6KLJ0-F1
#
_cell.length_a   1.000
_cell.length_b   1.000
_cell.length_c   1.000
_cell.angle_alpha   90.00
_cell.angle_beta   90.00
_cell.angle_gamma   90.00
#
_symmetry.space_group_name_H-M   'P 1'
#
loop_
_entity.id
_entity.type
_entity.pdbx_description
1 polymer ?
#
loop_
_entity_poly.entity_id
_entity_poly.type
_entity_poly.pdbx_seq_one_letter_code
_entity_poly.pdbx_strand_id
1 'polypeptide(L)'
;MMGITDSGIAPFDPHSVATNTYNGIVMFLSLPHPQAVRSFDSMMSIAYMMASDLDAIMLDEENQPITSEYKQQLRNQVRDYEG
;
A
#
# COMPACT_ATOMS: atom_id res chain seq x y z
N MET A 1 7.72 2.02 1.84
CA MET A 1 6.80 2.82 1.01
C MET A 1 7.62 3.58 -0.02
N MET A 2 7.09 3.74 -1.23
CA MET A 2 7.67 4.59 -2.28
C MET A 2 6.67 5.69 -2.62
N GLY A 3 7.14 6.83 -3.09
CA GLY A 3 6.31 7.90 -3.63
C GLY A 3 6.34 7.87 -5.16
N ILE A 4 5.21 8.17 -5.78
CA ILE A 4 5.11 8.43 -7.22
C ILE A 4 5.28 9.93 -7.41
N THR A 5 6.28 10.33 -8.18
CA THR A 5 6.57 11.72 -8.55
C THR A 5 6.48 11.88 -10.06
N ASP A 6 6.61 13.11 -10.55
CA ASP A 6 6.66 13.39 -12.00
C ASP A 6 7.88 12.75 -12.70
N SER A 7 8.93 12.44 -11.93
CA SER A 7 10.14 11.78 -12.41
C SER A 7 10.13 10.25 -12.27
N GLY A 8 9.04 9.68 -11.75
CA GLY A 8 8.86 8.24 -11.57
C GLY A 8 8.71 7.82 -10.10
N ILE A 9 9.12 6.59 -9.79
CA ILE A 9 9.01 6.04 -8.43
C ILE A 9 10.30 6.36 -7.65
N ALA A 10 10.15 7.00 -6.49
CA ALA A 10 11.25 7.37 -5.60
C ALA A 10 10.95 6.97 -4.14
N PRO A 11 11.95 6.91 -3.25
CA PRO A 11 11.69 6.71 -1.83
C PRO A 11 10.72 7.76 -1.28
N PHE A 12 9.71 7.33 -0.53
CA PHE A 12 8.80 8.25 0.15
C PHE A 12 9.46 8.78 1.44
N ASP A 13 9.52 10.10 1.58
CA ASP A 13 9.98 10.75 2.81
C ASP A 13 8.82 11.55 3.45
N PRO A 14 8.28 11.08 4.59
CA PRO A 14 7.18 11.75 5.29
C PRO A 14 7.56 13.14 5.81
N HIS A 15 8.85 13.45 6.00
CA HIS A 15 9.28 14.78 6.43
C HIS A 15 9.27 15.80 5.29
N SER A 16 9.23 15.34 4.04
CA SER A 16 9.27 16.18 2.85
C SER A 16 7.89 16.53 2.29
N VAL A 17 6.80 15.95 2.81
CA VAL A 17 5.42 16.14 2.30
C VAL A 17 4.92 17.57 2.39
N ALA A 18 5.53 18.41 3.23
CA ALA A 18 5.18 19.83 3.32
C ALA A 18 5.76 20.66 2.16
N THR A 19 6.78 20.14 1.48
CA THR A 19 7.53 20.86 0.43
C THR A 19 7.56 20.13 -0.91
N ASN A 20 7.22 18.83 -0.92
CA ASN A 20 7.18 17.98 -2.10
C ASN A 20 5.77 17.50 -2.37
N THR A 21 5.43 17.41 -3.65
CA THR A 21 4.18 16.80 -4.12
C THR A 21 4.45 15.37 -4.56
N TYR A 22 3.60 14.45 -4.11
CA TYR A 22 3.57 13.07 -4.59
C TYR A 22 2.22 12.82 -5.27
N ASN A 23 2.26 12.24 -6.47
CA ASN A 23 1.06 11.86 -7.23
C ASN A 23 0.41 10.58 -6.67
N GLY A 24 1.12 9.86 -5.80
CA GLY A 24 0.64 8.67 -5.13
C GLY A 24 1.71 8.06 -4.23
N ILE A 25 1.32 7.05 -3.46
CA ILE A 25 2.22 6.29 -2.59
C ILE A 25 2.03 4.81 -2.90
N VAL A 26 3.14 4.07 -3.00
CA VAL A 26 3.16 2.62 -3.12
C VAL A 26 3.50 2.01 -1.77
N MET A 27 2.59 1.19 -1.24
CA MET A 27 2.81 0.37 -0.05
C MET A 27 3.06 -1.08 -0.45
N PHE A 28 3.97 -1.74 0.28
CA PHE A 28 4.34 -3.12 0.00
C PHE A 28 4.68 -3.85 1.30
N LEU A 29 4.44 -5.16 1.31
CA LEU A 29 4.81 -6.07 2.39
C LEU A 29 5.79 -7.10 1.84
N SER A 30 6.99 -7.16 2.43
CA SER A 30 7.97 -8.18 2.07
C SER A 30 7.63 -9.51 2.74
N LEU A 31 7.71 -10.60 1.97
CA LEU A 31 7.43 -11.97 2.42
C LEU A 31 8.65 -12.88 2.19
N PRO A 32 8.85 -13.94 2.99
CA PRO A 32 8.01 -14.36 4.12
C PRO A 32 8.16 -13.45 5.34
N HIS A 33 7.11 -13.40 6.18
CA HIS A 33 7.10 -12.60 7.40
C HIS A 33 6.42 -13.38 8.54
N PRO A 34 6.97 -13.44 9.77
CA PRO A 34 6.41 -14.24 10.87
C PRO A 34 4.99 -13.84 11.29
N GLN A 35 4.56 -12.65 10.89
CA GLN A 35 3.21 -12.11 11.14
C GLN A 35 2.61 -11.59 9.83
N ALA A 36 2.77 -12.32 8.72
CA ALA A 36 2.46 -11.81 7.39
C ALA A 36 1.01 -11.33 7.27
N VAL A 37 0.02 -12.10 7.75
CA VAL A 37 -1.39 -11.74 7.66
C VAL A 37 -1.69 -10.51 8.52
N ARG A 38 -1.13 -10.46 9.74
CA ARG A 38 -1.28 -9.29 10.62
C ARG A 38 -0.65 -8.03 10.02
N SER A 39 0.54 -8.15 9.42
CA SER A 39 1.21 -7.03 8.75
C SER A 39 0.44 -6.55 7.52
N PHE A 40 -0.14 -7.48 6.75
CA PHE A 40 -1.02 -7.16 5.63
C PHE A 40 -2.28 -6.43 6.10
N ASP A 41 -2.97 -6.94 7.12
CA ASP A 41 -4.17 -6.31 7.68
C ASP A 41 -3.87 -4.89 8.20
N SER A 42 -2.70 -4.70 8.82
CA SER A 42 -2.23 -3.39 9.28
C SER A 42 -1.93 -2.44 8.13
N MET A 43 -1.20 -2.91 7.10
CA MET A 43 -0.88 -2.13 5.90
C MET A 43 -2.15 -1.68 5.18
N MET A 44 -3.10 -2.60 4.96
CA MET A 44 -4.39 -2.28 4.34
C MET A 44 -5.16 -1.25 5.16
N SER A 45 -5.21 -1.41 6.48
CA SER A 45 -5.93 -0.46 7.35
C SER A 45 -5.34 0.95 7.25
N ILE A 46 -4.00 1.07 7.25
CA ILE A 46 -3.31 2.35 7.08
C ILE A 46 -3.59 2.95 5.70
N ALA A 47 -3.52 2.14 4.64
CA ALA A 47 -3.77 2.59 3.27
C ALA A 47 -5.22 3.11 3.11
N TYR A 48 -6.21 2.41 3.68
CA TYR A 48 -7.62 2.85 3.67
C TYR A 48 -7.81 4.16 4.44
N MET A 49 -7.18 4.33 5.60
CA MET A 49 -7.24 5.59 6.35
C MET A 49 -6.64 6.74 5.53
N MET A 50 -5.45 6.54 4.95
CA MET A 50 -4.82 7.56 4.09
C MET A 50 -5.68 7.89 2.87
N ALA A 51 -6.24 6.89 2.20
CA ALA A 51 -7.10 7.11 1.04
C ALA A 51 -8.36 7.92 1.40
N SER A 52 -8.99 7.60 2.54
CA SER A 52 -10.13 8.35 3.05
C SER A 52 -9.79 9.80 3.41
N ASP A 53 -8.66 10.02 4.09
CA ASP A 53 -8.27 11.36 4.56
C ASP A 53 -7.82 12.27 3.42
N LEU A 54 -7.27 11.70 2.34
CA LEU A 54 -6.72 12.43 1.20
C LEU A 54 -7.67 12.49 0.00
N ASP A 55 -8.90 11.96 0.11
CA ASP A 55 -9.83 11.78 -1.02
C ASP A 55 -9.17 11.06 -2.21
N ALA A 56 -8.40 10.02 -1.91
CA ALA A 56 -7.63 9.24 -2.86
C ALA A 56 -8.24 7.86 -3.10
N ILE A 57 -7.79 7.21 -4.17
CA ILE A 57 -8.22 5.86 -4.55
C ILE A 57 -7.10 4.85 -4.27
N MET A 58 -7.46 3.68 -3.74
CA MET A 58 -6.51 2.57 -3.63
C MET A 58 -6.48 1.77 -4.93
N LEU A 59 -5.27 1.55 -5.44
CA LEU A 59 -5.05 0.81 -6.67
C LEU A 59 -4.23 -0.46 -6.41
N ASP A 60 -4.43 -1.47 -7.25
CA ASP A 60 -3.59 -2.66 -7.34
C ASP A 60 -2.35 -2.43 -8.23
N GLU A 61 -1.57 -3.49 -8.45
CA GLU A 61 -0.38 -3.45 -9.29
C GLU A 61 -0.65 -3.13 -10.78
N GLU A 62 -1.88 -3.32 -11.26
CA GLU A 62 -2.32 -2.99 -12.62
C GLU A 62 -2.97 -1.60 -12.70
N ASN A 63 -2.86 -0.81 -11.62
CA ASN A 63 -3.49 0.50 -11.46
C ASN A 63 -5.03 0.44 -11.53
N GLN A 64 -5.64 -0.68 -11.19
CA GLN A 64 -7.10 -0.81 -11.08
C GLN A 64 -7.56 -0.59 -9.63
N PRO A 65 -8.75 -0.02 -9.41
CA PRO A 65 -9.31 0.12 -8.08
C PRO A 65 -9.38 -1.21 -7.33
N ILE A 66 -8.83 -1.26 -6.12
CA ILE A 66 -8.92 -2.45 -5.27
C ILE A 66 -10.39 -2.77 -4.96
N THR A 67 -10.77 -4.03 -5.18
CA THR A 67 -12.08 -4.57 -4.80
C THR A 67 -12.00 -5.34 -3.49
N SER A 68 -13.16 -5.56 -2.85
CA SER A 68 -13.22 -6.35 -1.62
C SER A 68 -12.83 -7.81 -1.86
N GLU A 69 -13.20 -8.35 -3.01
CA GLU A 69 -12.86 -9.70 -3.47
C GLU A 69 -11.36 -9.84 -3.66
N TYR A 70 -10.73 -8.88 -4.35
CA TYR A 70 -9.29 -8.91 -4.60
C TYR A 70 -8.48 -8.77 -3.31
N LYS A 71 -8.92 -7.90 -2.39
CA LYS A 71 -8.33 -7.79 -1.05
C LYS A 71 -8.35 -9.13 -0.30
N GLN A 72 -9.47 -9.86 -0.36
CA GLN A 72 -9.58 -11.16 0.31
C GLN A 72 -8.67 -12.21 -0.35
N GLN A 73 -8.56 -12.19 -1.68
CA GLN A 73 -7.63 -13.06 -2.41
C GLN A 73 -6.17 -12.81 -2.00
N LEU A 74 -5.74 -11.56 -1.96
CA LEU A 74 -4.41 -11.17 -1.50
C LEU A 74 -4.15 -11.64 -0.05
N ARG A 75 -5.11 -11.43 0.85
CA ARG A 75 -4.99 -11.88 2.24
C ARG A 75 -4.80 -13.39 2.35
N ASN A 76 -5.50 -14.17 1.51
CA ASN A 76 -5.35 -15.62 1.48
C ASN A 76 -3.97 -16.04 0.95
N GLN A 77 -3.45 -15.37 -0.09
CA GLN A 77 -2.10 -15.62 -0.61
C GLN A 77 -1.03 -15.32 0.46
N VAL A 78 -1.15 -14.20 1.16
CA VAL A 78 -0.22 -13.81 2.24
C VAL A 78 -0.15 -14.86 3.34
N ARG A 79 -1.27 -15.52 3.66
CA ARG A 79 -1.34 -16.59 4.66
C ARG A 79 -0.44 -17.77 4.31
N ASP A 80 -0.26 -18.07 3.02
CA ASP A 80 0.60 -19.18 2.58
C ASP A 80 2.10 -18.87 2.78
N TYR A 81 2.43 -17.62 3.13
CA TYR A 81 3.78 -17.16 3.49
C TYR A 81 3.95 -16.87 4.99
N GLU A 82 2.96 -17.20 5.82
CA GLU A 82 3.16 -17.34 7.26
C GLU A 82 3.87 -18.67 7.51
N GLY A 83 5.14 -18.58 7.90
CA GLY A 83 6.00 -19.72 8.22
C GLY A 83 5.71 -20.35 9.58
#